data_AF-A0A923WB29-F1
#
_entry.id   AF-A0A923WB29-F1
#
_cell.length_a   1.000
_cell.length_b   1.000
_cell.length_c   1.000
_cell.angle_alpha   90.00
_cell.angle_beta   90.00
_cell.angle_gamma   90.00
#
_symmetry.space_group_name_H-M   'P 1'
#
loop_
_entity.id
_entity.type
_entity.pdbx_description
1 polymer ?
#
loop_
_entity_poly.entity_id
_entity_poly.type
_entity_poly.pdbx_seq_one_letter_code
_entity_poly.pdbx_strand_id
1 'polypeptide(L)' 'MWHVNRWYSVVAGRKRFALVDTLGLLLAVVVLPADTGERAGAQQLLTTAREKYPTLQVVWADGGYAGEKFSKW' A
#
# COMPACT_ATOMS: atom_id res chain seq x y z
N MET A 1 25.38 -15.71 -22.97
CA MET A 1 25.06 -15.88 -21.52
C MET A 1 24.96 -14.50 -20.92
N TRP A 2 23.74 -14.00 -20.67
CA TRP A 2 23.53 -12.67 -20.09
C TRP A 2 23.08 -12.82 -18.64
N HIS A 3 23.94 -12.43 -17.71
CA HIS A 3 23.60 -12.31 -16.30
C HIS A 3 23.11 -10.88 -16.06
N VAL A 4 21.80 -10.72 -15.84
CA VAL A 4 21.25 -9.45 -15.34
C VAL A 4 21.17 -9.56 -13.83
N ASN A 5 22.10 -8.92 -13.13
CA ASN A 5 22.00 -8.73 -11.69
C ASN A 5 20.90 -7.70 -11.43
N ARG A 6 19.72 -8.19 -11.06
CA ARG A 6 18.57 -7.36 -10.72
C ARG A 6 18.86 -6.63 -9.39
N TRP A 7 19.02 -5.31 -9.51
CA TRP A 7 19.13 -4.34 -8.44
C TRP A 7 17.79 -4.11 -7.72
N TYR A 8 17.86 -3.37 -6.61
CA TYR A 8 16.87 -3.11 -5.55
C TYR A 8 16.72 -4.24 -4.54
N SER A 9 17.33 -4.00 -3.37
CA SER A 9 17.19 -4.76 -2.13
C SER A 9 15.71 -4.87 -1.71
N VAL A 10 15.01 -5.84 -2.26
CA VAL A 10 13.80 -6.40 -1.66
C VAL A 10 14.27 -7.06 -0.37
N VAL A 11 13.87 -6.52 0.78
CA VAL A 11 14.10 -7.27 2.01
C VAL A 11 13.23 -8.52 1.93
N ALA A 12 13.86 -9.69 1.93
CA ALA A 12 13.17 -10.97 1.90
C ALA A 12 12.09 -11.02 3.00
N GLY A 13 10.88 -11.41 2.63
CA GLY A 13 9.78 -11.62 3.56
C GLY A 13 8.99 -10.39 4.00
N ARG A 14 9.27 -9.17 3.49
CA ARG A 14 8.51 -7.96 3.86
C ARG A 14 8.00 -7.18 2.64
N LYS A 15 6.75 -6.72 2.70
CA LYS A 15 6.07 -5.85 1.74
C LYS A 15 5.66 -4.56 2.44
N ARG A 16 5.82 -3.42 1.75
CA ARG A 16 5.49 -2.09 2.27
C ARG A 16 4.26 -1.56 1.54
N PHE A 17 3.31 -1.04 2.29
CA PHE A 17 2.17 -0.30 1.79
C PHE A 17 2.28 1.13 2.31
N ALA A 18 2.18 2.11 1.42
CA ALA A 18 2.34 3.51 1.74
C ALA A 18 1.17 4.33 1.18
N LEU A 19 0.72 5.30 1.97
CA LEU A 19 -0.25 6.31 1.57
C LEU A 19 0.48 7.66 1.56
N VAL A 20 0.32 8.38 0.45
CA VAL A 20 0.89 9.71 0.25
C VAL A 20 -0.21 10.72 -0.08
N ASP A 21 0.07 11.99 0.17
CA ASP A 21 -0.76 13.09 -0.34
C ASP A 21 -0.44 13.42 -1.82
N THR A 22 -1.09 14.46 -2.35
CA THR A 22 -0.90 14.93 -3.73
C THR A 22 0.47 15.55 -4.00
N LEU A 23 1.19 15.97 -2.96
CA LEU A 23 2.55 16.49 -3.05
C LEU A 23 3.61 15.37 -2.86
N GLY A 24 3.18 14.14 -2.60
CA GLY A 24 4.05 13.00 -2.35
C GLY A 24 4.52 12.87 -0.89
N LEU A 25 3.93 13.60 0.05
CA LEU A 25 4.25 13.49 1.48
C LEU A 25 3.62 12.24 2.07
N LEU A 26 4.41 11.50 2.87
CA LEU A 26 3.94 10.26 3.50
C LEU A 26 2.92 10.56 4.61
N LEU A 27 1.72 10.00 4.46
CA LEU A 27 0.65 10.05 5.47
C LEU A 27 0.73 8.84 6.40
N ALA A 28 0.85 7.63 5.82
CA ALA A 28 0.92 6.38 6.55
C ALA A 28 1.79 5.35 5.81
N VAL A 29 2.45 4.47 6.56
CA VAL A 29 3.19 3.32 6.03
C VAL A 29 2.95 2.13 6.96
N VAL A 30 2.64 0.97 6.38
CA VAL A 30 2.63 -0.31 7.09
C VAL A 30 3.58 -1.30 6.42
N VAL A 31 4.27 -2.09 7.23
CA VAL A 31 5.19 -3.14 6.78
C VAL A 31 4.58 -4.47 7.16
N LEU A 32 4.29 -5.31 6.18
CA LEU A 32 3.60 -6.59 6.36
C LEU A 32 4.43 -7.73 5.77
N PRO A 33 4.15 -8.98 6.15
CA PRO A 33 4.72 -10.15 5.49
C PRO A 33 4.56 -10.11 3.96
N ALA A 34 5.54 -10.64 3.22
CA ALA A 34 5.54 -10.58 1.76
C ALA A 34 4.39 -11.36 1.09
N ASP A 35 3.84 -12.35 1.78
CA ASP A 35 2.67 -13.15 1.39
C ASP A 35 1.33 -12.44 1.66
N THR A 36 1.36 -11.23 2.25
CA THR A 36 0.16 -10.42 2.42
C THR A 36 -0.34 -9.90 1.07
N GLY A 37 -1.57 -10.28 0.73
CA GLY A 37 -2.24 -9.82 -0.49
C GLY A 37 -2.45 -8.31 -0.53
N GLU A 38 -2.49 -7.74 -1.72
CA GLU A 38 -2.58 -6.29 -1.97
C GLU A 38 -3.74 -5.64 -1.20
N ARG A 39 -4.94 -6.22 -1.31
CA ARG A 39 -6.16 -5.68 -0.70
C ARG A 39 -6.12 -5.73 0.82
N ALA A 40 -5.63 -6.82 1.40
CA ALA A 40 -5.51 -6.94 2.84
C ALA A 40 -4.51 -5.91 3.41
N GLY A 41 -3.36 -5.74 2.76
CA GLY A 41 -2.39 -4.74 3.17
C GLY A 41 -2.87 -3.30 3.00
N ALA A 42 -3.62 -3.02 1.93
CA ALA A 42 -4.23 -1.71 1.73
C ALA A 42 -5.36 -1.42 2.73
N GLN A 43 -6.18 -2.41 3.11
CA GLN A 43 -7.18 -2.25 4.18
C GLN A 43 -6.50 -1.86 5.49
N GLN A 44 -5.43 -2.56 5.87
CA GLN A 44 -4.70 -2.26 7.10
C GLN A 44 -4.07 -0.86 7.06
N LEU A 45 -3.49 -0.45 5.93
CA LEU A 45 -2.98 0.90 5.72
C LEU A 45 -4.07 1.96 5.86
N LEU A 46 -5.25 1.74 5.26
CA LEU A 46 -6.36 2.68 5.27
C LEU A 46 -7.02 2.79 6.65
N THR A 47 -7.12 1.70 7.40
CA THR A 47 -7.54 1.74 8.81
C THR A 47 -6.61 2.64 9.62
N THR A 48 -5.30 2.42 9.55
CA THR A 48 -4.31 3.26 10.25
C THR A 48 -4.38 4.73 9.80
N ALA A 49 -4.57 4.98 8.50
CA ALA A 49 -4.70 6.34 7.99
C ALA A 49 -5.98 7.02 8.49
N ARG A 50 -7.11 6.32 8.57
CA ARG A 50 -8.39 6.86 9.03
C ARG A 50 -8.39 7.21 10.51
N GLU A 51 -7.68 6.44 11.33
CA GLU A 51 -7.47 6.75 12.75
C GLU A 51 -6.63 8.02 12.93
N LYS A 52 -5.60 8.21 12.10
CA LYS A 52 -4.68 9.36 12.20
C LYS A 52 -5.21 10.63 11.51
N TYR A 53 -5.99 10.46 10.44
CA TYR A 53 -6.53 11.54 9.61
C TYR A 53 -8.05 11.36 9.44
N PRO A 54 -8.86 11.61 10.49
CA PRO A 54 -10.30 11.39 10.45
C PRO A 54 -11.04 12.27 9.43
N THR A 55 -10.39 13.32 8.93
CA THR A 55 -10.90 14.22 7.88
C THR A 55 -10.54 13.77 6.46
N LEU A 56 -9.79 12.69 6.28
CA LEU A 56 -9.45 12.14 4.96
C LEU A 56 -10.70 11.52 4.31
N GLN A 57 -11.16 12.11 3.20
CA GLN A 57 -12.41 11.69 2.53
C GLN A 57 -12.21 10.89 1.25
N VAL A 58 -11.12 11.18 0.53
CA VAL A 58 -10.86 10.61 -0.81
C VAL A 58 -9.47 10.00 -0.82
N VAL A 59 -9.39 8.77 -1.33
CA VAL A 59 -8.14 8.08 -1.62
C VAL A 59 -8.20 7.58 -3.05
N TRP A 60 -7.14 7.81 -3.81
CA TRP A 60 -6.96 7.22 -5.13
C TRP A 60 -6.09 5.97 -5.03
N ALA A 61 -6.52 4.92 -5.71
CA ALA A 61 -5.79 3.67 -5.85
C ALA A 61 -5.76 3.26 -7.32
N ASP A 62 -4.79 2.44 -7.71
CA ASP A 62 -4.70 1.92 -9.07
C ASP A 62 -5.85 0.95 -9.41
N GLY A 63 -5.94 0.59 -10.69
CA GLY A 63 -6.99 -0.31 -11.19
C GLY A 63 -6.99 -1.72 -10.58
N GLY A 64 -5.89 -2.18 -9.96
CA GLY A 64 -5.83 -3.44 -9.23
C GLY A 64 -6.70 -3.47 -7.97
N TYR A 65 -7.06 -2.29 -7.44
CA TYR A 65 -7.98 -2.12 -6.32
C TYR A 65 -9.43 -1.84 -6.77
N ALA A 66 -9.71 -1.85 -8.07
CA ALA A 66 -11.06 -1.65 -8.58
C ALA A 66 -12.02 -2.76 -8.12
N GLY A 67 -13.31 -2.40 -8.04
CA GLY A 67 -14.41 -3.31 -7.71
C GLY A 67 -15.07 -3.01 -6.36
N GLU A 68 -16.33 -3.41 -6.25
CA GLU A 68 -17.16 -3.11 -5.08
C GLU A 68 -16.61 -3.72 -3.79
N LYS A 69 -16.01 -4.92 -3.87
CA LYS A 69 -15.50 -5.63 -2.69
C LYS A 69 -14.42 -4.85 -1.92
N PHE A 70 -13.62 -4.03 -2.61
CA PHE A 70 -12.58 -3.24 -1.97
C PHE A 70 -13.06 -1.81 -1.70
N SER A 71 -13.75 -1.17 -2.66
CA SER A 71 -14.23 0.21 -2.51
C SER A 71 -15.33 0.39 -1.46
N LYS A 72 -16.11 -0.65 -1.15
CA LYS A 72 -17.20 -0.64 -0.17
C LYS A 72 -16.91 -1.49 1.08
N TRP A 73 -15.66 -1.94 1.26
CA TRP A 73 -15.26 -2.60 2.51
C TRP A 73 -15.36 -1.63 3.68
#